data_AF-A0A841WVI7-F1
#
_entry.id   AF-A0A841WVI7-F1
#
_cell.length_a   1.000
_cell.length_b   1.000
_cell.length_c   1.000
_cell.angle_alpha   90.00
_cell.angle_beta   90.00
_cell.angle_gamma   90.00
#
_symmetry.space_group_name_H-M   'P 1'
#
loop_
_entity.id
_entity.type
_entity.pdbx_description
1 polymer ?
#
loop_
_entity_poly.entity_id
_entity_poly.type
_entity_poly.pdbx_seq_one_letter_code
_entity_poly.pdbx_strand_id
1 'polypeptide(L)'
;IKLQRFFSILLIALFGYIESNKLLNSKLFWRSIIPTFEKSYFLNILQDLFGQTKAQELLELLSWNPHSKQIFDIQYHPILSLDDSIILPLGIFCNSNFARNVLQSSRYRFDSDDSNDPVGKLLEEALKPVSSFVQRNVSYSYKNTNGEIDVIAIIENRLFIFECKNSLHPTSPFELRTSYDYIIKGAKQLNKFKTLWEQENFQNYISTRFNFSIPTQIYRCIVTGNRMFCGWQEQGNNIIPIYELINVINTGKISVKEFDIDENTLEGITFKLWSQDTFRVNDLIDYIENNSLSQCYFDSMISQEKYISIGNINLTKNRYVLDVQKFIQEASSKFRLVDNE
;
A
#
# COMPACT_ATOMS: atom_id res chain seq x y z
N ILE A 1 -15.73 -4.89 -13.77
CA ILE A 1 -15.53 -5.41 -15.15
C ILE A 1 -16.73 -5.15 -16.06
N LYS A 2 -17.94 -5.68 -15.79
CA LYS A 2 -19.12 -5.45 -16.66
C LYS A 2 -19.47 -3.97 -16.84
N LEU A 3 -19.47 -3.19 -15.75
CA LEU A 3 -19.75 -1.76 -15.79
C LEU A 3 -18.72 -0.95 -16.60
N GLN A 4 -17.42 -1.25 -16.43
CA GLN A 4 -16.36 -0.61 -17.21
C GLN A 4 -16.52 -0.89 -18.72
N ARG A 5 -16.85 -2.13 -19.08
CA ARG A 5 -17.13 -2.51 -20.48
C ARG A 5 -18.30 -1.74 -21.06
N PHE A 6 -19.37 -1.54 -20.28
CA PHE A 6 -20.52 -0.72 -20.70
C PHE A 6 -20.10 0.71 -21.05
N PHE A 7 -19.34 1.38 -20.18
CA PHE A 7 -18.83 2.72 -20.48
C PHE A 7 -17.86 2.76 -21.66
N SER A 8 -17.05 1.73 -21.85
CA SER A 8 -16.19 1.61 -23.04
C SER A 8 -17.00 1.50 -24.33
N ILE A 9 -18.10 0.74 -24.32
CA ILE A 9 -19.02 0.66 -25.46
C ILE A 9 -19.67 2.02 -25.73
N LEU A 10 -20.15 2.72 -24.68
CA LEU A 10 -20.71 4.07 -24.84
C LEU A 10 -19.69 5.04 -25.43
N LEU A 11 -18.43 4.99 -24.99
CA LEU A 11 -17.36 5.84 -25.51
C LEU A 11 -17.10 5.55 -26.99
N ILE A 12 -17.04 4.27 -27.38
CA ILE A 12 -16.87 3.86 -28.78
C ILE A 12 -18.06 4.30 -29.64
N ALA A 13 -19.30 4.13 -29.14
CA ALA A 13 -20.50 4.56 -29.85
C ALA A 13 -20.54 6.08 -30.05
N LEU A 14 -20.17 6.85 -29.03
CA LEU A 14 -20.01 8.30 -29.12
C LEU A 14 -18.96 8.67 -30.18
N PHE A 15 -17.82 7.99 -30.20
CA PHE A 15 -16.79 8.21 -31.22
C PHE A 15 -17.30 7.91 -32.63
N GLY A 16 -17.98 6.77 -32.84
CA GLY A 16 -18.57 6.42 -34.13
C GLY A 16 -19.61 7.43 -34.60
N TYR A 17 -20.45 7.94 -33.68
CA TYR A 17 -21.43 8.99 -34.00
C TYR A 17 -20.75 10.30 -34.42
N ILE A 18 -19.75 10.76 -33.66
CA ILE A 18 -19.02 12.00 -33.95
C ILE A 18 -18.32 11.92 -35.31
N GLU A 19 -17.64 10.81 -35.59
CA GLU A 19 -16.95 10.57 -36.85
C GLU A 19 -17.91 10.55 -38.03
N SER A 20 -19.01 9.79 -37.91
CA SER A 20 -20.03 9.67 -38.97
C SER A 20 -20.70 11.00 -39.29
N ASN A 21 -20.87 11.87 -38.29
CA ASN A 21 -21.50 13.18 -38.45
C ASN A 21 -20.49 14.32 -38.73
N LYS A 22 -19.19 14.01 -38.90
CA LYS A 22 -18.13 14.98 -39.17
C LYS A 22 -18.14 16.18 -38.21
N LEU A 23 -18.47 15.96 -36.94
CA LEU A 23 -18.57 17.02 -35.93
C LEU A 23 -17.19 17.54 -35.48
N LEU A 24 -16.16 17.38 -36.31
CA LEU A 24 -14.75 17.47 -35.97
C LEU A 24 -14.12 18.77 -36.49
N ASN A 25 -14.24 19.85 -35.70
CA ASN A 25 -13.59 21.12 -36.05
C ASN A 25 -12.24 21.35 -35.31
N SER A 26 -11.92 20.57 -34.27
CA SER A 26 -10.57 20.56 -33.65
C SER A 26 -10.36 19.34 -32.72
N LYS A 27 -9.10 18.98 -32.43
CA LYS A 27 -8.74 17.98 -31.40
C LYS A 27 -9.11 18.39 -29.96
N LEU A 28 -9.28 19.68 -29.69
CA LEU A 28 -9.71 20.22 -28.40
C LEU A 28 -11.19 19.93 -28.12
N PHE A 29 -12.03 20.01 -29.16
CA PHE A 29 -13.46 19.68 -29.08
C PHE A 29 -13.72 18.27 -28.52
N TRP A 30 -12.89 17.28 -28.90
CA TRP A 30 -12.94 15.89 -28.40
C TRP A 30 -12.86 15.75 -26.88
N ARG A 31 -12.14 16.65 -26.21
CA ARG A 31 -11.90 16.58 -24.76
C ARG A 31 -12.90 17.41 -23.94
N SER A 32 -13.82 18.10 -24.63
CA SER A 32 -14.76 19.04 -24.03
C SER A 32 -16.23 18.65 -24.17
N ILE A 33 -16.57 17.65 -25.01
CA ILE A 33 -17.92 17.09 -25.03
C ILE A 33 -18.07 16.09 -23.89
N ILE A 34 -18.95 16.40 -22.95
CA ILE A 34 -19.29 15.51 -21.84
C ILE A 34 -20.75 15.07 -22.00
N PRO A 35 -21.00 13.77 -22.26
CA PRO A 35 -22.36 13.24 -22.33
C PRO A 35 -23.18 13.56 -21.09
N THR A 36 -24.41 13.98 -21.31
CA THR A 36 -25.40 14.27 -20.27
C THR A 36 -26.63 13.42 -20.53
N PHE A 37 -27.19 12.81 -19.49
CA PHE A 37 -28.39 11.97 -19.57
C PHE A 37 -29.39 12.41 -18.50
N GLU A 38 -30.68 12.19 -18.78
CA GLU A 38 -31.68 12.20 -17.71
C GLU A 38 -31.39 11.05 -16.73
N LYS A 39 -31.43 11.34 -15.44
CA LYS A 39 -31.11 10.39 -14.37
C LYS A 39 -32.01 9.16 -14.40
N SER A 40 -33.30 9.35 -14.65
CA SER A 40 -34.30 8.28 -14.77
C SER A 40 -33.93 7.33 -15.92
N TYR A 41 -33.59 7.89 -17.07
CA TYR A 41 -33.23 7.14 -18.27
C TYR A 41 -31.94 6.34 -18.08
N PHE A 42 -30.91 6.95 -17.51
CA PHE A 42 -29.68 6.23 -17.22
C PHE A 42 -29.86 5.13 -16.19
N LEU A 43 -30.67 5.37 -15.16
CA LEU A 43 -30.99 4.34 -14.18
C LEU A 43 -31.67 3.14 -14.86
N ASN A 44 -32.63 3.37 -15.76
CA ASN A 44 -33.27 2.28 -16.51
C ASN A 44 -32.25 1.45 -17.31
N ILE A 45 -31.28 2.09 -17.98
CA ILE A 45 -30.21 1.36 -18.68
C ILE A 45 -29.40 0.50 -17.71
N LEU A 46 -29.05 1.02 -16.53
CA LEU A 46 -28.34 0.23 -15.52
C LEU A 46 -29.20 -0.92 -14.99
N GLN A 47 -30.51 -0.72 -14.82
CA GLN A 47 -31.44 -1.75 -14.35
C GLN A 47 -31.54 -2.90 -15.35
N ASP A 48 -31.59 -2.62 -16.64
CA ASP A 48 -31.60 -3.64 -17.70
C ASP A 48 -30.32 -4.51 -17.69
N LEU A 49 -29.18 -3.92 -17.31
CA LEU A 49 -27.88 -4.60 -17.30
C LEU A 49 -27.57 -5.36 -16.00
N PHE A 50 -28.01 -4.83 -14.86
CA PHE A 50 -27.57 -5.28 -13.53
C PHE A 50 -28.71 -5.73 -12.61
N GLY A 51 -29.97 -5.48 -12.98
CA GLY A 51 -31.13 -5.65 -12.12
C GLY A 51 -31.37 -4.42 -11.23
N GLN A 52 -32.59 -4.31 -10.69
CA GLN A 52 -33.07 -3.08 -10.07
C GLN A 52 -32.25 -2.62 -8.87
N THR A 53 -32.00 -3.52 -7.91
CA THR A 53 -31.25 -3.21 -6.69
C THR A 53 -29.82 -2.78 -6.99
N LYS A 54 -29.09 -3.57 -7.79
CA LYS A 54 -27.67 -3.29 -8.11
C LYS A 54 -27.50 -2.01 -8.91
N ALA A 55 -28.45 -1.70 -9.79
CA ALA A 55 -28.41 -0.45 -10.56
C ALA A 55 -28.50 0.78 -9.66
N GLN A 56 -29.40 0.75 -8.67
CA GLN A 56 -29.53 1.82 -7.68
C GLN A 56 -28.25 1.95 -6.84
N GLU A 57 -27.74 0.85 -6.30
CA GLU A 57 -26.50 0.82 -5.52
C GLU A 57 -25.31 1.38 -6.33
N LEU A 58 -25.15 0.96 -7.59
CA LEU A 58 -24.08 1.44 -8.46
C LEU A 58 -24.20 2.93 -8.77
N LEU A 59 -25.42 3.41 -9.03
CA LEU A 59 -25.66 4.82 -9.31
C LEU A 59 -25.34 5.66 -8.07
N GLU A 60 -25.80 5.25 -6.89
CA GLU A 60 -25.51 5.94 -5.62
C GLU A 60 -24.01 5.95 -5.32
N LEU A 61 -23.35 4.80 -5.42
CA LEU A 61 -21.94 4.63 -5.09
C LEU A 61 -20.98 5.43 -5.99
N LEU A 62 -21.33 5.60 -7.26
CA LEU A 62 -20.49 6.29 -8.25
C LEU A 62 -20.88 7.74 -8.48
N SER A 63 -21.98 8.20 -7.88
CA SER A 63 -22.46 9.58 -8.02
C SER A 63 -21.91 10.47 -6.93
N TRP A 64 -21.31 11.59 -7.36
CA TRP A 64 -21.08 12.71 -6.49
C TRP A 64 -22.30 13.63 -6.49
N ASN A 65 -22.71 14.06 -5.29
CA ASN A 65 -23.77 15.04 -5.09
C ASN A 65 -23.16 16.40 -4.73
N PRO A 66 -23.47 17.48 -5.47
CA PRO A 66 -23.00 18.84 -5.20
C PRO A 66 -23.35 19.38 -3.82
N HIS A 67 -24.44 18.88 -3.24
CA HIS A 67 -24.89 19.25 -1.90
C HIS A 67 -24.21 18.42 -0.79
N SER A 68 -23.37 17.45 -1.15
CA SER A 68 -22.61 16.69 -0.16
C SER A 68 -21.48 17.53 0.43
N LYS A 69 -21.12 17.28 1.69
CA LYS A 69 -19.92 17.86 2.31
C LYS A 69 -18.62 17.19 1.84
N GLN A 70 -18.71 16.20 0.94
CA GLN A 70 -17.58 15.44 0.46
C GLN A 70 -16.90 16.19 -0.69
N ILE A 71 -15.57 16.21 -0.69
CA ILE A 71 -14.79 16.74 -1.81
C ILE A 71 -15.13 15.94 -3.06
N PHE A 72 -15.43 16.65 -4.15
CA PHE A 72 -15.60 16.01 -5.45
C PHE A 72 -14.28 15.35 -5.88
N ASP A 73 -14.30 14.03 -5.96
CA ASP A 73 -13.20 13.25 -6.51
C ASP A 73 -13.72 12.46 -7.71
N ILE A 74 -13.32 12.91 -8.89
CA ILE A 74 -13.74 12.34 -10.18
C ILE A 74 -13.23 10.92 -10.40
N GLN A 75 -12.23 10.47 -9.63
CA GLN A 75 -11.78 9.09 -9.66
C GLN A 75 -12.76 8.22 -8.88
N TYR A 76 -13.14 8.59 -7.65
CA TYR A 76 -14.04 7.78 -6.81
C TYR A 76 -15.53 7.91 -7.18
N HIS A 77 -15.97 9.10 -7.55
CA HIS A 77 -17.37 9.42 -7.84
C HIS A 77 -17.48 10.08 -9.22
N PRO A 78 -17.27 9.31 -10.30
CA PRO A 78 -17.16 9.86 -11.64
C PRO A 78 -18.50 10.33 -12.23
N ILE A 79 -19.65 9.93 -11.67
CA ILE A 79 -20.98 10.42 -12.11
C ILE A 79 -21.25 11.72 -11.37
N LEU A 80 -21.50 12.80 -12.11
CA LEU A 80 -21.95 14.06 -11.51
C LEU A 80 -23.48 14.10 -11.58
N SER A 81 -24.17 13.95 -10.44
CA SER A 81 -25.64 14.08 -10.39
C SER A 81 -26.02 15.53 -10.14
N LEU A 82 -26.70 16.16 -11.10
CA LEU A 82 -27.21 17.52 -11.03
C LEU A 82 -28.73 17.46 -11.20
N ASP A 83 -29.46 17.56 -10.10
CA ASP A 83 -30.92 17.42 -10.08
C ASP A 83 -31.37 16.15 -10.83
N ASP A 84 -32.13 16.32 -11.92
CA ASP A 84 -32.65 15.24 -12.76
C ASP A 84 -31.71 14.81 -13.89
N SER A 85 -30.51 15.38 -13.95
CA SER A 85 -29.49 15.07 -14.96
C SER A 85 -28.25 14.43 -14.35
N ILE A 86 -27.56 13.64 -15.16
CA ILE A 86 -26.24 13.12 -14.84
C ILE A 86 -25.26 13.50 -15.93
N ILE A 87 -24.05 13.87 -15.53
CA ILE A 87 -22.94 14.15 -16.42
C ILE A 87 -21.92 13.00 -16.33
N LEU A 88 -21.54 12.45 -17.48
CA LEU A 88 -20.70 11.26 -17.60
C LEU A 88 -19.41 11.56 -18.39
N PRO A 89 -18.29 11.90 -17.73
CA PRO A 89 -16.98 11.99 -18.38
C PRO A 89 -16.46 10.61 -18.83
N LEU A 90 -17.00 10.06 -19.92
CA LEU A 90 -16.77 8.68 -20.39
C LEU A 90 -15.28 8.31 -20.52
N GLY A 91 -14.41 9.24 -20.92
CA GLY A 91 -12.97 9.02 -20.98
C GLY A 91 -12.35 8.71 -19.61
N ILE A 92 -12.85 9.34 -18.55
CA ILE A 92 -12.44 9.04 -17.17
C ILE A 92 -13.02 7.69 -16.75
N PHE A 93 -14.31 7.43 -17.01
CA PHE A 93 -14.93 6.15 -16.68
C PHE A 93 -14.17 4.95 -17.27
N CYS A 94 -13.80 5.01 -18.55
CA CYS A 94 -13.13 3.88 -19.20
C CYS A 94 -11.77 3.54 -18.59
N ASN A 95 -11.08 4.55 -18.05
CA ASN A 95 -9.72 4.43 -17.53
C ASN A 95 -9.65 4.36 -16.00
N SER A 96 -10.76 4.60 -15.29
CA SER A 96 -10.84 4.48 -13.84
C SER A 96 -10.84 3.03 -13.37
N ASN A 97 -10.13 2.75 -12.27
CA ASN A 97 -10.17 1.45 -11.60
C ASN A 97 -11.38 1.35 -10.68
N PHE A 98 -12.57 1.05 -11.23
CA PHE A 98 -13.82 0.99 -10.45
C PHE A 98 -13.75 0.04 -9.27
N ALA A 99 -13.13 -1.13 -9.41
CA ALA A 99 -13.04 -2.09 -8.32
C ALA A 99 -12.34 -1.45 -7.12
N ARG A 100 -11.18 -0.83 -7.35
CA ARG A 100 -10.45 -0.09 -6.32
C ARG A 100 -11.24 1.09 -5.77
N ASN A 101 -11.87 1.86 -6.65
CA ASN A 101 -12.60 3.06 -6.24
C ASN A 101 -13.75 2.70 -5.30
N VAL A 102 -14.47 1.63 -5.62
CA VAL A 102 -15.51 1.05 -4.78
C VAL A 102 -14.93 0.57 -3.45
N LEU A 103 -13.83 -0.18 -3.45
CA LEU A 103 -13.20 -0.66 -2.20
C LEU A 103 -12.81 0.50 -1.29
N GLN A 104 -12.28 1.58 -1.86
CA GLN A 104 -11.87 2.75 -1.09
C GLN A 104 -13.06 3.56 -0.59
N SER A 105 -14.07 3.83 -1.43
CA SER A 105 -15.24 4.63 -1.05
C SER A 105 -16.13 3.91 -0.04
N SER A 106 -16.32 2.59 -0.21
CA SER A 106 -17.03 1.74 0.75
C SER A 106 -16.23 1.42 2.02
N ARG A 107 -14.92 1.76 2.03
CA ARG A 107 -13.96 1.32 3.06
C ARG A 107 -13.90 -0.20 3.25
N TYR A 108 -14.35 -0.96 2.25
CA TYR A 108 -14.32 -2.40 2.28
C TYR A 108 -12.89 -2.92 2.15
N ARG A 109 -12.54 -3.93 2.96
CA ARG A 109 -11.31 -4.71 2.81
C ARG A 109 -11.72 -6.17 2.69
N PHE A 110 -11.16 -6.86 1.69
CA PHE A 110 -11.48 -8.28 1.45
C PHE A 110 -11.18 -9.18 2.65
N ASP A 111 -10.21 -8.78 3.48
CA ASP A 111 -9.73 -9.56 4.61
C ASP A 111 -10.10 -8.94 5.97
N SER A 112 -11.02 -7.95 6.00
CA SER A 112 -11.53 -7.40 7.27
C SER A 112 -12.81 -8.10 7.67
N ASP A 113 -12.69 -9.20 8.41
CA ASP A 113 -13.66 -9.39 9.49
C ASP A 113 -13.33 -8.33 10.55
N ASP A 114 -14.34 -7.63 11.09
CA ASP A 114 -14.20 -6.45 11.99
C ASP A 114 -13.30 -6.66 13.22
N SER A 115 -12.84 -7.89 13.48
CA SER A 115 -11.98 -8.28 14.60
C SER A 115 -10.52 -8.62 14.23
N ASN A 116 -10.15 -8.68 12.94
CA ASN A 116 -8.83 -9.18 12.52
C ASN A 116 -8.09 -8.19 11.60
N ASP A 117 -7.07 -7.51 12.12
CA ASP A 117 -6.04 -6.88 11.28
C ASP A 117 -5.24 -7.97 10.53
N PRO A 118 -5.32 -8.08 9.19
CA PRO A 118 -4.64 -9.13 8.44
C PRO A 118 -3.12 -8.95 8.45
N VAL A 119 -2.60 -7.72 8.56
CA VAL A 119 -1.15 -7.49 8.61
C VAL A 119 -0.59 -8.04 9.92
N GLY A 120 -1.21 -7.70 11.06
CA GLY A 120 -0.85 -8.28 12.35
C GLY A 120 -0.97 -9.81 12.39
N LYS A 121 -1.98 -10.39 11.71
CA LYS A 121 -2.16 -11.84 11.62
C LYS A 121 -1.00 -12.52 10.89
N LEU A 122 -0.70 -12.04 9.69
CA LEU A 122 0.38 -12.57 8.86
C LEU A 122 1.73 -12.46 9.57
N LEU A 123 1.95 -11.36 10.29
CA LEU A 123 3.17 -11.17 11.07
C LEU A 123 3.26 -12.14 12.24
N GLU A 124 2.18 -12.32 13.00
CA GLU A 124 2.11 -13.30 14.09
C GLU A 124 2.42 -14.71 13.59
N GLU A 125 1.81 -15.13 12.48
CA GLU A 125 2.03 -16.44 11.87
C GLU A 125 3.48 -16.66 11.45
N ALA A 126 4.16 -15.63 10.92
CA ALA A 126 5.58 -15.70 10.57
C ALA A 126 6.50 -15.71 11.81
N LEU A 127 6.13 -15.02 12.89
CA LEU A 127 6.95 -14.96 14.11
C LEU A 127 6.79 -16.20 15.00
N LYS A 128 5.64 -16.89 14.98
CA LYS A 128 5.37 -18.08 15.79
C LYS A 128 6.48 -19.14 15.76
N PRO A 129 7.02 -19.55 14.59
CA PRO A 129 8.03 -20.61 14.53
C PRO A 129 9.40 -20.21 15.09
N VAL A 130 9.69 -18.91 15.19
CA VAL A 130 11.01 -18.40 15.59
C VAL A 130 11.01 -17.72 16.96
N SER A 131 9.86 -17.63 17.61
CA SER A 131 9.69 -16.90 18.88
C SER A 131 9.34 -17.85 20.03
N SER A 132 9.80 -17.51 21.24
CA SER A 132 9.35 -18.20 22.46
C SER A 132 8.01 -17.66 22.96
N PHE A 133 7.62 -16.47 22.50
CA PHE A 133 6.36 -15.82 22.81
C PHE A 133 5.97 -14.90 21.64
N VAL A 134 4.71 -14.91 21.26
CA VAL A 134 4.12 -13.95 20.34
C VAL A 134 2.66 -13.71 20.71
N GLN A 135 2.24 -12.45 20.68
CA GLN A 135 0.88 -12.07 21.02
C GLN A 135 0.45 -10.87 20.18
N ARG A 136 -0.81 -10.88 19.75
CA ARG A 136 -1.45 -9.75 19.06
C ARG A 136 -2.32 -8.92 20.00
N ASN A 137 -2.58 -7.68 19.58
CA ASN A 137 -3.54 -6.76 20.21
C ASN A 137 -3.27 -6.59 21.71
N VAL A 138 -2.02 -6.28 22.05
CA VAL A 138 -1.57 -6.13 23.44
C VAL A 138 -1.95 -4.76 23.96
N SER A 139 -3.08 -4.70 24.65
CA SER A 139 -3.51 -3.52 25.39
C SER A 139 -2.85 -3.45 26.78
N TYR A 140 -2.50 -2.26 27.25
CA TYR A 140 -1.96 -2.03 28.58
C TYR A 140 -2.50 -0.74 29.20
N SER A 141 -2.62 -0.76 30.53
CA SER A 141 -2.97 0.41 31.34
C SER A 141 -2.03 0.45 32.53
N TYR A 142 -1.15 1.46 32.58
CA TYR A 142 -0.13 1.58 33.61
C TYR A 142 0.03 3.05 34.03
N LYS A 143 -0.11 3.36 35.32
CA LYS A 143 0.01 4.72 35.89
C LYS A 143 -0.71 5.80 35.04
N ASN A 144 -2.00 5.60 34.80
CA ASN A 144 -2.86 6.46 33.97
C ASN A 144 -2.47 6.57 32.48
N THR A 145 -1.57 5.70 32.03
CA THR A 145 -1.13 5.64 30.64
C THR A 145 -1.69 4.39 29.97
N ASN A 146 -2.59 4.59 29.01
CA ASN A 146 -3.18 3.50 28.23
C ASN A 146 -2.52 3.40 26.86
N GLY A 147 -2.28 2.20 26.36
CA GLY A 147 -1.82 2.00 25.00
C GLY A 147 -2.10 0.62 24.50
N GLU A 148 -1.78 0.42 23.23
CA GLU A 148 -1.93 -0.84 22.52
C GLU A 148 -0.71 -1.01 21.63
N ILE A 149 -0.27 -2.26 21.48
CA ILE A 149 0.72 -2.72 20.50
C ILE A 149 0.08 -3.82 19.67
N ASP A 150 0.17 -3.69 18.34
CA ASP A 150 -0.50 -4.61 17.42
C ASP A 150 0.10 -6.02 17.51
N VAL A 151 1.43 -6.15 17.55
CA VAL A 151 2.13 -7.44 17.74
C VAL A 151 3.35 -7.27 18.65
N ILE A 152 3.51 -8.20 19.59
CA ILE A 152 4.70 -8.37 20.42
C ILE A 152 5.30 -9.75 20.19
N ALA A 153 6.62 -9.88 20.19
CA ALA A 153 7.29 -11.17 20.13
C ALA A 153 8.59 -11.19 20.95
N ILE A 154 8.97 -12.37 21.44
CA ILE A 154 10.28 -12.61 22.07
C ILE A 154 11.03 -13.65 21.27
N ILE A 155 12.18 -13.26 20.74
CA ILE A 155 13.08 -14.11 19.95
C ILE A 155 14.44 -14.05 20.63
N GLU A 156 15.00 -15.20 21.01
CA GLU A 156 16.33 -15.30 21.66
C GLU A 156 16.57 -14.22 22.76
N ASN A 157 15.59 -14.05 23.66
CA ASN A 157 15.64 -13.09 24.78
C ASN A 157 15.69 -11.60 24.37
N ARG A 158 15.24 -11.28 23.15
CA ARG A 158 15.02 -9.92 22.64
C ARG A 158 13.54 -9.66 22.42
N LEU A 159 13.06 -8.49 22.83
CA LEU A 159 11.69 -8.05 22.66
C LEU A 159 11.54 -7.35 21.30
N PHE A 160 10.56 -7.75 20.52
CA PHE A 160 10.14 -7.07 19.31
C PHE A 160 8.72 -6.55 19.48
N ILE A 161 8.49 -5.28 19.14
CA ILE A 161 7.15 -4.67 19.12
C ILE A 161 6.87 -4.08 17.75
N PHE A 162 5.66 -4.29 17.25
CA PHE A 162 5.27 -3.90 15.91
C PHE A 162 3.94 -3.15 15.92
N GLU A 163 3.89 -2.06 15.15
CA GLU A 163 2.64 -1.39 14.78
C GLU A 163 2.32 -1.74 13.33
N CYS A 164 1.22 -2.45 13.12
CA CYS A 164 0.77 -2.95 11.83
C CYS A 164 -0.24 -1.98 11.22
N LYS A 165 -0.04 -1.63 9.95
CA LYS A 165 -0.91 -0.69 9.22
C LYS A 165 -1.33 -1.30 7.89
N ASN A 166 -2.55 -1.83 7.89
CA ASN A 166 -3.23 -2.38 6.71
C ASN A 166 -3.82 -1.28 5.81
N SER A 167 -2.95 -0.50 5.17
CA SER A 167 -3.35 0.48 4.16
C SER A 167 -3.14 -0.06 2.75
N LEU A 168 -4.14 0.16 1.87
CA LEU A 168 -3.98 -0.08 0.43
C LEU A 168 -2.83 0.75 -0.12
N HIS A 169 -2.15 0.24 -1.14
CA HIS A 169 -1.12 0.99 -1.85
C HIS A 169 -1.73 2.27 -2.45
N PRO A 170 -1.42 3.49 -1.97
CA PRO A 170 -2.13 4.72 -2.34
C PRO A 170 -1.99 5.05 -3.84
N THR A 171 -3.03 5.62 -4.44
CA THR A 171 -3.04 6.07 -5.85
C THR A 171 -3.05 7.58 -6.02
N SER A 172 -3.25 8.32 -4.93
CA SER A 172 -3.30 9.77 -4.91
C SER A 172 -2.46 10.31 -3.74
N PRO A 173 -2.01 11.58 -3.81
CA PRO A 173 -1.39 12.25 -2.68
C PRO A 173 -2.28 12.29 -1.42
N PHE A 174 -3.62 12.29 -1.59
CA PHE A 174 -4.57 12.27 -0.48
C PHE A 174 -4.54 10.93 0.27
N GLU A 175 -4.57 9.81 -0.45
CA GLU A 175 -4.41 8.49 0.16
C GLU A 175 -3.02 8.32 0.76
N LEU A 176 -1.98 8.83 0.10
CA LEU A 176 -0.61 8.77 0.61
C LEU A 176 -0.48 9.52 1.94
N ARG A 177 -1.13 10.68 2.07
CA ARG A 177 -1.22 11.43 3.33
C ARG A 177 -1.88 10.62 4.44
N THR A 178 -2.89 9.81 4.10
CA THR A 178 -3.54 8.95 5.09
C THR A 178 -2.58 7.85 5.58
N SER A 179 -1.84 7.20 4.68
CA SER A 179 -0.77 6.26 5.06
C SER A 179 0.32 6.93 5.90
N TYR A 180 0.71 8.16 5.57
CA TYR A 180 1.63 8.96 6.37
C TYR A 180 1.10 9.22 7.78
N ASP A 181 -0.15 9.67 7.93
CA ASP A 181 -0.75 9.95 9.24
C ASP A 181 -0.81 8.68 10.12
N TYR A 182 -1.02 7.51 9.52
CA TYR A 182 -0.96 6.23 10.23
C TYR A 182 0.45 5.88 10.73
N ILE A 183 1.49 6.16 9.92
CA ILE A 183 2.89 5.98 10.31
C ILE A 183 3.24 6.90 11.50
N ILE A 184 2.86 8.19 11.43
CA ILE A 184 3.10 9.14 12.52
C ILE A 184 2.43 8.67 13.82
N LYS A 185 1.21 8.14 13.75
CA LYS A 185 0.50 7.58 14.92
C LYS A 185 1.18 6.33 15.46
N GLY A 186 1.55 5.39 14.60
CA GLY A 186 2.26 4.16 14.99
C GLY A 186 3.60 4.46 15.67
N ALA A 187 4.38 5.40 15.13
CA ALA A 187 5.64 5.83 15.73
C ALA A 187 5.45 6.35 17.16
N LYS A 188 4.40 7.14 17.41
CA LYS A 188 4.04 7.63 18.75
C LYS A 188 3.68 6.49 19.70
N GLN A 189 2.93 5.47 19.24
CA GLN A 189 2.57 4.31 20.05
C GLN A 189 3.81 3.48 20.44
N LEU A 190 4.70 3.22 19.49
CA LEU A 190 5.96 2.50 19.74
C LEU A 190 6.87 3.27 20.70
N ASN A 191 7.02 4.59 20.51
CA ASN A 191 7.81 5.45 21.41
C ASN A 191 7.25 5.47 22.83
N LYS A 192 5.92 5.55 22.95
CA LYS A 192 5.23 5.49 24.23
C LYS A 192 5.50 4.18 24.96
N PHE A 193 5.38 3.05 24.27
CA PHE A 193 5.70 1.75 24.85
C PHE A 193 7.17 1.66 25.24
N LYS A 194 8.10 2.07 24.37
CA LYS A 194 9.55 2.08 24.65
C LYS A 194 9.87 2.89 25.91
N THR A 195 9.28 4.08 26.06
CA THR A 195 9.49 4.94 27.23
C THR A 195 8.98 4.28 28.51
N LEU A 196 7.86 3.57 28.46
CA LEU A 196 7.37 2.80 29.61
C LEU A 196 8.27 1.59 29.88
N TRP A 197 8.76 0.93 28.83
CA TRP A 197 9.66 -0.23 28.92
C TRP A 197 11.00 0.08 29.60
N GLU A 198 11.44 1.34 29.63
CA GLU A 198 12.61 1.77 30.41
C GLU A 198 12.40 1.67 31.93
N GLN A 199 11.15 1.52 32.40
CA GLN A 199 10.81 1.37 33.81
C GLN A 199 10.73 -0.12 34.19
N GLU A 200 11.59 -0.57 35.11
CA GLU A 200 11.59 -1.95 35.62
C GLU A 200 10.21 -2.42 36.10
N ASN A 201 9.46 -1.55 36.76
CA ASN A 201 8.10 -1.84 37.21
C ASN A 201 7.11 -2.11 36.05
N PHE A 202 7.29 -1.47 34.89
CA PHE A 202 6.47 -1.73 33.71
C PHE A 202 6.91 -3.02 33.00
N GLN A 203 8.21 -3.29 32.94
CA GLN A 203 8.74 -4.56 32.44
C GLN A 203 8.13 -5.73 33.22
N ASN A 204 8.18 -5.68 34.55
CA ASN A 204 7.55 -6.65 35.46
C ASN A 204 6.04 -6.75 35.22
N TYR A 205 5.34 -5.61 35.10
CA TYR A 205 3.90 -5.60 34.86
C TYR A 205 3.52 -6.35 33.57
N ILE A 206 4.21 -6.09 32.45
CA ILE A 206 3.93 -6.77 31.19
C ILE A 206 4.38 -8.24 31.24
N SER A 207 5.58 -8.51 31.74
CA SER A 207 6.16 -9.86 31.76
C SER A 207 5.35 -10.82 32.64
N THR A 208 4.87 -10.37 33.81
CA THR A 208 3.96 -11.14 34.65
C THR A 208 2.60 -11.34 33.99
N ARG A 209 2.06 -10.31 33.35
CA ARG A 209 0.74 -10.42 32.68
C ARG A 209 0.73 -11.43 31.55
N PHE A 210 1.82 -11.52 30.77
CA PHE A 210 1.91 -12.39 29.61
C PHE A 210 2.81 -13.62 29.82
N ASN A 211 3.28 -13.84 31.04
CA ASN A 211 4.06 -15.00 31.47
C ASN A 211 5.32 -15.24 30.63
N PHE A 212 6.21 -14.24 30.56
CA PHE A 212 7.52 -14.39 29.93
C PHE A 212 8.66 -13.82 30.79
N SER A 213 9.90 -14.23 30.51
CA SER A 213 11.10 -13.65 31.15
C SER A 213 11.45 -12.30 30.54
N ILE A 214 11.86 -11.33 31.36
CA ILE A 214 12.16 -9.96 30.91
C ILE A 214 13.28 -9.98 29.85
N PRO A 215 12.98 -9.56 28.60
CA PRO A 215 13.98 -9.48 27.55
C PRO A 215 15.01 -8.40 27.82
N THR A 216 16.21 -8.65 27.30
CA THR A 216 17.39 -7.78 27.49
C THR A 216 17.36 -6.48 26.69
N GLN A 217 16.72 -6.47 25.53
CA GLN A 217 16.65 -5.31 24.63
C GLN A 217 15.30 -5.30 23.92
N ILE A 218 14.92 -4.11 23.44
CA ILE A 218 13.69 -3.87 22.70
C ILE A 218 14.00 -3.33 21.29
N TYR A 219 13.40 -3.96 20.29
CA TYR A 219 13.43 -3.59 18.88
C TYR A 219 12.01 -3.28 18.41
N ARG A 220 11.90 -2.34 17.48
CA ARG A 220 10.60 -1.77 17.10
C ARG A 220 10.57 -1.36 15.64
N CYS A 221 9.46 -1.62 14.96
CA CYS A 221 9.24 -1.10 13.62
C CYS A 221 7.75 -0.99 13.31
N ILE A 222 7.46 -0.23 12.26
CA ILE A 222 6.12 -0.07 11.71
C ILE A 222 6.02 -0.99 10.50
N VAL A 223 5.00 -1.84 10.47
CA VAL A 223 4.80 -2.83 9.41
C VAL A 223 3.63 -2.41 8.54
N THR A 224 3.85 -2.26 7.24
CA THR A 224 2.85 -1.76 6.30
C THR A 224 2.40 -2.81 5.29
N GLY A 225 1.13 -2.76 4.90
CA GLY A 225 0.59 -3.59 3.82
C GLY A 225 1.06 -3.20 2.41
N ASN A 226 1.75 -2.07 2.26
CA ASN A 226 2.28 -1.57 0.99
C ASN A 226 3.72 -1.05 1.13
N ARG A 227 4.35 -0.73 -0.01
CA ARG A 227 5.77 -0.36 -0.11
C ARG A 227 6.06 1.13 -0.21
N MET A 228 5.06 2.01 -0.11
CA MET A 228 5.26 3.44 -0.43
C MET A 228 6.22 4.18 0.50
N PHE A 229 6.35 3.71 1.73
CA PHE A 229 7.26 4.25 2.73
C PHE A 229 8.34 3.24 3.14
N CYS A 230 8.57 2.20 2.31
CA CYS A 230 9.60 1.20 2.57
C CYS A 230 10.97 1.87 2.77
N GLY A 231 11.65 1.52 3.85
CA GLY A 231 12.99 2.03 4.18
C GLY A 231 13.02 3.48 4.68
N TRP A 232 11.86 4.14 4.84
CA TRP A 232 11.78 5.38 5.61
C TRP A 232 11.81 5.08 7.11
N GLN A 233 12.25 6.06 7.89
CA GLN A 233 12.32 6.00 9.34
C GLN A 233 11.54 7.16 9.96
N GLU A 234 10.63 6.86 10.88
CA GLU A 234 9.87 7.86 11.63
C GLU A 234 10.14 7.71 13.13
N GLN A 235 10.71 8.75 13.75
CA GLN A 235 11.10 8.78 15.16
C GLN A 235 11.92 7.54 15.60
N GLY A 236 12.83 7.09 14.73
CA GLY A 236 13.67 5.92 14.97
C GLY A 236 12.94 4.58 14.88
N ASN A 237 11.78 4.52 14.21
CA ASN A 237 11.12 3.26 13.83
C ASN A 237 11.21 3.12 12.31
N ASN A 238 11.81 2.04 11.83
CA ASN A 238 11.84 1.75 10.41
C ASN A 238 10.49 1.25 9.90
N ILE A 239 10.18 1.55 8.63
CA ILE A 239 8.91 1.24 8.01
C ILE A 239 9.13 0.11 6.99
N ILE A 240 8.52 -1.04 7.27
CA ILE A 240 8.85 -2.30 6.63
C ILE A 240 7.59 -2.91 6.01
N PRO A 241 7.60 -3.29 4.73
CA PRO A 241 6.48 -4.00 4.12
C PRO A 241 6.33 -5.41 4.69
N ILE A 242 5.08 -5.80 4.99
CA ILE A 242 4.77 -7.08 5.65
C ILE A 242 5.35 -8.30 4.92
N TYR A 243 5.16 -8.40 3.61
CA TYR A 243 5.63 -9.56 2.84
C TYR A 243 7.15 -9.63 2.74
N GLU A 244 7.84 -8.49 2.81
CA GLU A 244 9.30 -8.45 2.85
C GLU A 244 9.81 -8.95 4.20
N LEU A 245 9.20 -8.48 5.29
CA LEU A 245 9.49 -8.94 6.65
C LEU A 245 9.24 -10.44 6.82
N ILE A 246 8.12 -10.96 6.29
CA ILE A 246 7.80 -12.38 6.31
C ILE A 246 8.85 -13.17 5.52
N ASN A 247 9.27 -12.69 4.35
CA ASN A 247 10.32 -13.36 3.58
C ASN A 247 11.64 -13.38 4.36
N VAL A 248 12.01 -12.28 5.03
CA VAL A 248 13.17 -12.24 5.91
C VAL A 248 13.05 -13.28 7.02
N ILE A 249 11.90 -13.41 7.69
CA ILE A 249 11.74 -14.34 8.81
C ILE A 249 11.69 -15.80 8.36
N ASN A 250 10.97 -16.10 7.28
CA ASN A 250 10.65 -17.47 6.89
C ASN A 250 11.71 -18.10 5.98
N THR A 251 12.28 -17.34 5.05
CA THR A 251 13.19 -17.88 4.02
C THR A 251 14.53 -17.20 4.00
N GLY A 252 14.59 -15.93 4.39
CA GLY A 252 15.75 -15.07 4.24
C GLY A 252 16.17 -14.93 2.79
N LYS A 253 15.26 -15.03 1.82
CA LYS A 253 15.60 -14.99 0.39
C LYS A 253 15.01 -13.74 -0.29
N ILE A 254 15.80 -13.15 -1.18
CA ILE A 254 15.32 -12.18 -2.18
C ILE A 254 15.75 -12.65 -3.56
N SER A 255 14.91 -12.43 -4.55
CA SER A 255 15.22 -12.77 -5.94
C SER A 255 15.08 -11.54 -6.81
N VAL A 256 16.13 -11.23 -7.55
CA VAL A 256 16.13 -10.25 -8.62
C VAL A 256 15.94 -11.00 -9.92
N LYS A 257 14.99 -10.57 -10.73
CA LYS A 257 14.74 -11.17 -12.05
C LYS A 257 15.13 -10.13 -13.09
N GLU A 258 16.09 -10.49 -13.93
CA GLU A 258 16.41 -9.72 -15.12
C GLU A 258 15.71 -10.41 -16.30
N PHE A 259 15.07 -9.62 -17.15
CA PHE A 259 14.44 -10.12 -18.37
C PHE A 259 15.40 -9.82 -19.51
N ASP A 260 16.01 -10.87 -20.05
CA ASP A 260 16.81 -10.75 -21.25
C ASP A 260 15.88 -10.67 -22.46
N ILE A 261 15.93 -9.54 -23.17
CA ILE A 261 15.08 -9.26 -24.32
C ILE A 261 15.52 -10.09 -25.54
N ASP A 262 16.81 -10.34 -25.68
CA ASP A 262 17.40 -11.01 -26.84
C ASP A 262 17.22 -12.53 -26.76
N GLU A 263 17.33 -13.09 -25.56
CA GLU A 263 17.14 -14.52 -25.32
C GLU A 263 15.70 -14.90 -24.94
N ASN A 264 14.85 -13.92 -24.63
CA ASN A 264 13.50 -14.13 -24.07
C ASN A 264 13.53 -15.06 -22.83
N THR A 265 14.62 -14.98 -22.08
CA THR A 265 14.87 -15.73 -20.84
C THR A 265 14.75 -14.80 -19.65
N LEU A 266 14.37 -15.40 -18.52
CA LEU A 266 14.26 -14.69 -17.25
C LEU A 266 15.22 -15.36 -16.28
N GLU A 267 16.43 -14.84 -16.19
CA GLU A 267 17.41 -15.30 -15.21
C GLU A 267 17.18 -14.62 -13.87
N GLY A 268 17.09 -15.45 -12.82
CA GLY A 268 16.87 -15.02 -11.45
C GLY A 268 18.16 -15.15 -10.65
N ILE A 269 18.63 -14.05 -10.08
CA ILE A 269 19.67 -14.06 -9.05
C ILE A 269 18.98 -14.07 -7.70
N THR A 270 19.27 -15.08 -6.87
CA THR A 270 18.73 -15.17 -5.52
C THR A 270 19.83 -14.89 -4.50
N PHE A 271 19.56 -13.98 -3.57
CA PHE A 271 20.42 -13.70 -2.42
C PHE A 271 19.79 -14.25 -1.14
N LYS A 272 20.65 -14.71 -0.23
CA LYS A 272 20.29 -15.09 1.13
C LYS A 272 20.65 -13.95 2.08
N LEU A 273 19.63 -13.36 2.68
CA LEU A 273 19.70 -12.27 3.65
C LEU A 273 20.19 -12.72 5.02
N TRP A 274 19.96 -13.98 5.39
CA TRP A 274 20.51 -14.50 6.64
C TRP A 274 22.03 -14.57 6.56
N SER A 275 22.68 -14.39 7.69
CA SER A 275 24.11 -14.63 7.85
C SER A 275 24.46 -16.12 7.77
N GLN A 276 23.56 -17.00 8.18
CA GLN A 276 23.73 -18.47 8.24
C GLN A 276 22.54 -19.22 7.62
N ASP A 277 22.68 -20.50 7.32
CA ASP A 277 21.64 -21.27 6.59
C ASP A 277 20.28 -21.27 7.28
N THR A 278 20.28 -21.08 8.60
CA THR A 278 19.10 -20.92 9.44
C THR A 278 18.97 -19.50 9.97
N PHE A 279 17.71 -19.08 10.18
CA PHE A 279 17.37 -17.79 10.77
C PHE A 279 18.03 -17.59 12.14
N ARG A 280 18.59 -16.41 12.37
CA ARG A 280 19.05 -15.92 13.68
C ARG A 280 18.39 -14.61 14.02
N VAL A 281 18.23 -14.33 15.32
CA VAL A 281 17.65 -13.07 15.80
C VAL A 281 18.40 -11.84 15.25
N ASN A 282 19.72 -11.96 15.08
CA ASN A 282 20.55 -10.89 14.55
C ASN A 282 20.23 -10.58 13.09
N ASP A 283 19.78 -11.55 12.29
CA ASP A 283 19.37 -11.29 10.90
C ASP A 283 18.13 -10.37 10.87
N LEU A 284 17.20 -10.59 11.81
CA LEU A 284 16.02 -9.73 11.97
C LEU A 284 16.38 -8.36 12.53
N ILE A 285 17.30 -8.29 13.50
CA ILE A 285 17.79 -7.02 14.06
C ILE A 285 18.48 -6.20 12.97
N ASP A 286 19.39 -6.80 12.21
CA ASP A 286 20.13 -6.11 11.15
C ASP A 286 19.18 -5.61 10.06
N TYR A 287 18.18 -6.41 9.70
CA TYR A 287 17.16 -5.99 8.75
C TYR A 287 16.30 -4.84 9.29
N ILE A 288 15.86 -4.91 10.56
CA ILE A 288 15.00 -3.91 11.19
C ILE A 288 15.75 -2.62 11.48
N GLU A 289 16.96 -2.64 12.03
CA GLU A 289 17.66 -1.44 12.51
C GLU A 289 18.53 -0.82 11.41
N ASN A 290 19.25 -1.64 10.63
CA ASN A 290 20.22 -1.15 9.65
C ASN A 290 19.64 -0.98 8.24
N ASN A 291 18.36 -1.31 8.01
CA ASN A 291 17.70 -1.22 6.71
C ASN A 291 18.51 -1.87 5.58
N SER A 292 19.23 -2.96 5.88
CA SER A 292 20.33 -3.46 5.03
C SER A 292 19.93 -3.64 3.56
N LEU A 293 18.73 -4.16 3.31
CA LEU A 293 18.16 -4.34 1.96
C LEU A 293 17.63 -3.05 1.35
N SER A 294 16.88 -2.24 2.12
CA SER A 294 16.37 -0.95 1.65
C SER A 294 17.49 0.00 1.25
N GLN A 295 18.61 -0.04 1.98
CA GLN A 295 19.80 0.73 1.68
C GLN A 295 20.39 0.33 0.32
N CYS A 296 20.46 -0.98 0.00
CA CYS A 296 20.86 -1.41 -1.34
C CYS A 296 19.96 -0.83 -2.44
N TYR A 297 18.64 -0.78 -2.23
CA TYR A 297 17.73 -0.14 -3.18
C TYR A 297 18.04 1.35 -3.35
N PHE A 298 18.14 2.10 -2.25
CA PHE A 298 18.36 3.55 -2.31
C PHE A 298 19.72 3.92 -2.90
N ASP A 299 20.79 3.21 -2.53
CA ASP A 299 22.12 3.43 -3.08
C ASP A 299 22.18 3.12 -4.58
N SER A 300 21.29 2.25 -5.05
CA SER A 300 21.18 1.86 -6.45
C SER A 300 20.27 2.77 -7.28
N MET A 301 19.68 3.81 -6.68
CA MET A 301 18.87 4.77 -7.42
C MET A 301 19.77 5.80 -8.12
N ILE A 302 19.57 5.97 -9.43
CA ILE A 302 20.25 7.00 -10.22
C ILE A 302 19.28 8.13 -10.57
N SER A 303 19.76 9.37 -10.45
CA SER A 303 18.99 10.55 -10.85
C SER A 303 18.94 10.65 -12.37
N GLN A 304 17.77 10.95 -12.91
CA GLN A 304 17.55 11.27 -14.31
C GLN A 304 16.71 12.53 -14.41
N GLU A 305 17.11 13.42 -15.30
CA GLU A 305 16.31 14.58 -15.64
C GLU A 305 15.46 14.27 -16.87
N LYS A 306 14.17 14.58 -16.80
CA LYS A 306 13.28 14.57 -17.96
C LYS A 306 12.84 15.99 -18.24
N TYR A 307 13.18 16.48 -19.43
CA TYR A 307 12.75 17.78 -19.90
C TYR A 307 11.41 17.66 -20.63
N ILE A 308 10.49 18.56 -20.31
CA ILE A 308 9.18 18.67 -20.94
C ILE A 308 9.04 20.13 -21.39
N SER A 309 9.08 20.35 -22.71
CA SER A 309 8.85 21.67 -23.29
C SER A 309 7.36 21.90 -23.49
N ILE A 310 6.85 23.01 -22.94
CA ILE A 310 5.47 23.47 -23.09
C ILE A 310 5.53 24.90 -23.63
N GLY A 311 5.45 25.03 -24.96
CA GLY A 311 5.64 26.32 -25.63
C GLY A 311 7.06 26.86 -25.39
N ASN A 312 7.15 28.00 -24.74
CA ASN A 312 8.41 28.66 -24.34
C ASN A 312 8.89 28.29 -22.92
N ILE A 313 8.16 27.44 -22.19
CA ILE A 313 8.52 27.00 -20.85
C ILE A 313 9.16 25.61 -20.93
N ASN A 314 10.30 25.44 -20.28
CA ASN A 314 10.92 24.12 -20.08
C ASN A 314 10.72 23.69 -18.63
N LEU A 315 10.03 22.57 -18.44
CA LEU A 315 9.91 21.91 -17.14
C LEU A 315 10.97 20.81 -17.03
N THR A 316 11.83 20.91 -16.02
CA THR A 316 12.76 19.83 -15.66
C THR A 316 12.14 19.00 -14.56
N LYS A 317 11.94 17.70 -14.82
CA LYS A 317 11.48 16.74 -13.83
C LYS A 317 12.64 15.84 -13.44
N ASN A 318 13.07 15.94 -12.19
CA ASN A 318 14.01 14.99 -11.60
C ASN A 318 13.26 13.73 -11.19
N ARG A 319 13.74 12.59 -11.68
CA ARG A 319 13.23 11.26 -11.30
C ARG A 319 14.39 10.39 -10.88
N TYR A 320 14.14 9.47 -9.97
CA TYR A 320 15.11 8.45 -9.59
C TYR A 320 14.66 7.13 -10.18
N VAL A 321 15.56 6.43 -10.84
CA VAL A 321 15.31 5.10 -11.41
C VAL A 321 16.27 4.10 -10.79
N LEU A 322 15.81 2.88 -10.59
CA LEU A 322 16.65 1.81 -10.07
C LEU A 322 17.63 1.36 -11.16
N ASP A 323 18.91 1.40 -10.86
CA ASP A 323 19.95 0.71 -11.61
C ASP A 323 20.05 -0.72 -11.08
N VAL A 324 19.51 -1.68 -11.85
CA VAL A 324 19.44 -3.09 -11.44
C VAL A 324 20.84 -3.70 -11.30
N GLN A 325 21.79 -3.31 -12.16
CA GLN A 325 23.16 -3.81 -12.10
C GLN A 325 23.87 -3.28 -10.85
N LYS A 326 23.68 -2.00 -10.53
CA LYS A 326 24.16 -1.43 -9.26
C LYS A 326 23.52 -2.12 -8.05
N PHE A 327 22.22 -2.42 -8.11
CA PHE A 327 21.54 -3.17 -7.06
C PHE A 327 22.15 -4.56 -6.84
N ILE A 328 22.40 -5.30 -7.92
CA ILE A 328 23.05 -6.62 -7.85
C ILE A 328 24.43 -6.52 -7.21
N GLN A 329 25.22 -5.49 -7.55
CA GLN A 329 26.54 -5.25 -6.95
C GLN A 329 26.43 -4.94 -5.45
N GLU A 330 25.56 -4.01 -5.06
CA GLU A 330 25.32 -3.64 -3.66
C GLU A 330 24.84 -4.85 -2.85
N ALA A 331 23.87 -5.60 -3.39
CA ALA A 331 23.36 -6.83 -2.78
C ALA A 331 24.44 -7.91 -2.65
N SER A 332 25.28 -8.12 -3.67
CA SER A 332 26.37 -9.11 -3.62
C SER A 332 27.45 -8.76 -2.59
N SER A 333 27.64 -7.47 -2.28
CA SER A 333 28.60 -7.04 -1.27
C SER A 333 28.12 -7.29 0.17
N LYS A 334 26.80 -7.39 0.38
CA LYS A 334 26.17 -7.50 1.72
C LYS A 334 25.54 -8.87 1.98
N PHE A 335 25.10 -9.56 0.93
CA PHE A 335 24.36 -10.81 1.01
C PHE A 335 25.03 -11.88 0.16
N ARG A 336 24.92 -13.13 0.61
CA ARG A 336 25.48 -14.27 -0.13
C ARG A 336 24.56 -14.69 -1.25
N LEU A 337 25.14 -15.06 -2.38
CA LEU A 337 24.42 -15.67 -3.49
C LEU A 337 23.96 -17.07 -3.10
N VAL A 338 22.78 -17.45 -3.58
CA VAL A 338 22.28 -18.81 -3.54
C VAL A 338 22.45 -19.39 -4.93
N ASP A 339 23.23 -20.45 -5.06
CA ASP A 339 23.33 -21.18 -6.32
C ASP A 339 21.93 -21.71 -6.67
N ASN A 340 21.51 -21.50 -7.93
CA ASN A 340 20.25 -22.02 -8.41
C ASN A 340 20.36 -23.57 -8.47
N GLU A 341 19.64 -24.26 -7.58
CA GLU A 341 19.44 -25.72 -7.65
C GLU A 341 18.63 -26.15 -8.87
#